data_AF-A0AAD4K3M5-F1
#
_entry.id   AF-A0AAD4K3M5-F1
#
_cell.length_a   1.000
_cell.length_b   1.000
_cell.length_c   1.000
_cell.angle_alpha   90.00
_cell.angle_beta   90.00
_cell.angle_gamma   90.00
#
_symmetry.space_group_name_H-M   'P 1'
#
loop_
_entity.id
_entity.type
_entity.pdbx_description
1 polymer ?
#
loop_
_entity_poly.entity_id
_entity_poly.type
_entity_poly.pdbx_seq_one_letter_code
_entity_poly.pdbx_strand_id
1 'polypeptide(L)'
;QTVVVTAAVRTPSTLQLKKNTSEENQLTGIIIDEIVKRTAVPRDEFKRLILCSSGSCNMTSNGELSSVAKNLGLKNCQTHVIEDEACSVSGLQMSLEYLQRDEEGWIILGDTRTNINKQYVVKDILANELITPPATLSVNTAKQSSLLTVSSGAAALSLTTAQMLQRLQVQPMAVVREFFIEKDNKQAISRLAKSQLNAVHTWHLVTPQQHHDYLSMLIDLNVNDVHTHDVQQITASHLLTHIVHALPAGTLGCICMQSTNRGDCLLIVLEKVVPRSENLPQLTLYTKEPCPLCADLEAQLQQNFAGSFEMKKVFIDRKENVRFLRLFRNDIPVLFLNGQFLCMHRLNEDALRERLDALK
;
A
#
# COMPACT_ATOMS: atom_id res chain seq x y z
N GLN A 1 -4.34 -9.14 -19.02
CA GLN A 1 -3.40 -9.72 -18.04
C GLN A 1 -3.91 -9.44 -16.63
N THR A 2 -3.69 -10.33 -15.66
CA THR A 2 -4.16 -10.13 -14.28
C THR A 2 -3.18 -9.25 -13.52
N VAL A 3 -3.65 -8.10 -13.04
CA VAL A 3 -2.89 -7.16 -12.22
C VAL A 3 -3.04 -7.52 -10.74
N VAL A 4 -1.98 -7.35 -9.96
CA VAL A 4 -1.93 -7.72 -8.54
C VAL A 4 -1.26 -6.63 -7.72
N VAL A 5 -1.74 -6.46 -6.49
CA VAL A 5 -1.11 -5.64 -5.46
C VAL A 5 -0.22 -6.54 -4.62
N THR A 6 1.06 -6.19 -4.46
CA THR A 6 2.05 -7.01 -3.74
C THR A 6 2.49 -6.41 -2.42
N ALA A 7 2.44 -5.09 -2.31
CA ALA A 7 2.66 -4.37 -1.07
C ALA A 7 1.86 -3.06 -1.09
N ALA A 8 1.43 -2.61 0.08
CA ALA A 8 0.74 -1.35 0.25
C ALA A 8 1.09 -0.75 1.61
N VAL A 9 1.43 0.54 1.65
CA VAL A 9 1.89 1.23 2.85
C VAL A 9 1.43 2.67 2.89
N ARG A 10 1.31 3.24 4.09
CA ARG A 10 1.12 4.68 4.28
C ARG A 10 1.83 5.20 5.53
N THR A 11 2.07 6.50 5.53
CA THR A 11 2.67 7.20 6.67
C THR A 11 1.64 7.39 7.79
N PRO A 12 2.04 7.28 9.07
CA PRO A 12 1.19 7.72 10.17
C PRO A 12 0.84 9.21 10.03
N SER A 13 -0.41 9.58 10.35
CA SER A 13 -0.85 11.00 10.37
C SER A 13 -0.16 11.85 11.46
N THR A 14 0.59 11.20 12.35
CA THR A 14 1.40 11.82 13.41
C THR A 14 2.84 12.09 12.99
N LEU A 15 3.26 11.63 11.80
CA LEU A 15 4.62 11.82 11.32
C LEU A 15 4.88 13.30 11.01
N GLN A 16 5.88 13.89 11.65
CA GLN A 16 6.36 15.24 11.34
C GLN A 16 7.79 15.16 10.83
N LEU A 17 8.05 15.86 9.71
CA LEU A 17 9.37 15.92 9.11
C LEU A 17 10.07 17.24 9.43
N LYS A 18 11.41 17.24 9.32
CA LYS A 18 12.22 18.43 9.59
C LYS A 18 12.00 19.44 8.45
N LYS A 19 11.63 20.68 8.81
CA LYS A 19 11.32 21.81 7.90
C LYS A 19 12.43 22.22 6.90
N ASN A 20 13.60 21.58 6.92
CA ASN A 20 14.79 22.04 6.18
C ASN A 20 14.97 21.37 4.81
N THR A 21 14.15 20.39 4.46
CA THR A 21 14.12 19.75 3.13
C THR A 21 12.67 19.77 2.64
N SER A 22 12.41 19.72 1.33
CA SER A 22 11.05 19.52 0.83
C SER A 22 10.46 18.27 1.50
N GLU A 23 9.50 18.50 2.39
CA GLU A 23 8.88 17.50 3.25
C GLU A 23 8.37 16.31 2.42
N GLU A 24 7.83 16.60 1.24
CA GLU A 24 7.31 15.61 0.30
C GLU A 24 8.41 14.72 -0.30
N ASN A 25 9.63 15.24 -0.54
CA ASN A 25 10.73 14.43 -1.06
C ASN A 25 11.17 13.40 -0.02
N GLN A 26 11.17 13.81 1.26
CA GLN A 26 11.48 12.92 2.36
C GLN A 26 10.38 11.86 2.51
N LEU A 27 9.10 12.24 2.48
CA LEU A 27 7.98 11.28 2.49
C LEU A 27 8.08 10.29 1.32
N THR A 28 8.32 10.81 0.12
CA THR A 28 8.49 10.02 -1.11
C THR A 28 9.62 9.02 -0.97
N GLY A 29 10.80 9.45 -0.51
CA GLY A 29 11.92 8.55 -0.28
C GLY A 29 11.59 7.44 0.72
N ILE A 30 10.92 7.79 1.82
CA ILE A 30 10.54 6.85 2.88
C ILE A 30 9.54 5.81 2.38
N ILE A 31 8.43 6.22 1.74
CA ILE A 31 7.40 5.27 1.29
C ILE A 31 7.90 4.36 0.17
N ILE A 32 8.77 4.86 -0.71
CA ILE A 32 9.34 4.04 -1.79
C ILE A 32 10.32 3.02 -1.22
N ASP A 33 11.23 3.43 -0.33
CA ASP A 33 12.16 2.51 0.32
C ASP A 33 11.41 1.40 1.07
N GLU A 34 10.34 1.79 1.78
CA GLU A 34 9.48 0.83 2.48
C GLU A 34 8.82 -0.15 1.50
N ILE A 35 8.20 0.31 0.41
CA ILE A 35 7.59 -0.58 -0.59
C ILE A 35 8.61 -1.56 -1.19
N VAL A 36 9.81 -1.08 -1.51
CA VAL A 36 10.90 -1.91 -2.03
C VAL A 36 11.29 -2.99 -1.02
N LYS A 37 11.34 -2.66 0.27
CA LYS A 37 11.61 -3.64 1.34
C LYS A 37 10.48 -4.65 1.50
N ARG A 38 9.23 -4.21 1.52
CA ARG A 38 8.06 -5.07 1.78
C ARG A 38 7.76 -6.07 0.68
N THR A 39 8.12 -5.75 -0.56
CA THR A 39 8.01 -6.67 -1.70
C THR A 39 9.11 -7.72 -1.76
N ALA A 40 10.27 -7.46 -1.12
CA ALA A 40 11.44 -8.33 -1.13
C ALA A 40 11.99 -8.71 -2.52
N VAL A 41 11.64 -7.96 -3.57
CA VAL A 41 12.11 -8.21 -4.94
C VAL A 41 13.38 -7.41 -5.27
N PRO A 42 14.19 -7.87 -6.25
CA PRO A 42 15.33 -7.11 -6.72
C PRO A 42 14.92 -5.72 -7.23
N ARG A 43 15.73 -4.70 -6.92
CA ARG A 43 15.49 -3.32 -7.33
C ARG A 43 15.38 -3.12 -8.85
N ASP A 44 16.03 -3.98 -9.63
CA ASP A 44 16.00 -3.93 -11.09
C ASP A 44 14.66 -4.39 -11.70
N GLU A 45 13.77 -4.99 -10.90
CA GLU A 45 12.42 -5.38 -11.32
C GLU A 45 11.46 -4.19 -11.40
N PHE A 46 11.73 -3.12 -10.65
CA PHE A 46 10.95 -1.89 -10.71
C PHE A 46 11.28 -1.10 -11.98
N LYS A 47 10.33 -1.09 -12.91
CA LYS A 47 10.47 -0.44 -14.22
C LYS A 47 9.90 0.97 -14.22
N ARG A 48 8.89 1.23 -13.38
CA ARG A 48 8.22 2.53 -13.30
C ARG A 48 7.95 2.93 -11.85
N LEU A 49 8.12 4.22 -11.59
CA LEU A 49 7.73 4.90 -10.37
C LEU A 49 6.84 6.07 -10.77
N ILE A 50 5.58 6.01 -10.38
CA ILE A 50 4.57 7.03 -10.65
C ILE A 50 4.25 7.68 -9.31
N LEU A 51 4.47 8.98 -9.20
CA LEU A 51 4.16 9.76 -7.99
C LEU A 51 3.08 10.78 -8.32
N CYS A 52 1.95 10.74 -7.62
CA CYS A 52 0.94 11.78 -7.68
C CYS A 52 1.12 12.75 -6.51
N SER A 53 1.06 14.06 -6.81
CA SER A 53 1.19 15.12 -5.81
C SER A 53 0.18 16.23 -6.03
N SER A 54 -0.13 16.98 -4.97
CA SER A 54 -1.01 18.15 -5.01
C SER A 54 -0.14 19.33 -5.40
N GLY A 55 -0.52 20.11 -6.40
CA GLY A 55 0.33 21.06 -7.14
C GLY A 55 1.05 22.16 -6.32
N SER A 56 0.96 22.16 -4.98
CA SER A 56 1.84 22.92 -4.08
C SER A 56 3.27 22.34 -3.99
N CYS A 57 3.51 21.19 -4.62
CA CYS A 57 4.77 20.48 -4.53
C CYS A 57 5.87 21.18 -5.34
N ASN A 58 6.96 21.55 -4.69
CA ASN A 58 8.17 22.04 -5.38
C ASN A 58 8.86 20.96 -6.23
N MET A 59 8.38 19.69 -6.23
CA MET A 59 8.78 18.63 -7.19
C MET A 59 8.27 18.95 -8.60
N THR A 60 8.65 20.11 -9.12
CA THR A 60 8.26 20.63 -10.44
C THR A 60 8.97 19.92 -11.59
N SER A 61 9.77 18.89 -11.30
CA SER A 61 10.46 18.14 -12.36
C SER A 61 10.60 16.64 -12.04
N ASN A 62 10.43 15.82 -13.08
CA ASN A 62 10.83 14.41 -13.10
C ASN A 62 12.30 14.20 -12.64
N GLY A 63 13.15 15.25 -12.68
CA GLY A 63 14.55 15.19 -12.29
C GLY A 63 14.75 14.87 -10.81
N GLU A 64 13.95 15.46 -9.92
CA GLU A 64 14.11 15.24 -8.48
C GLU A 64 13.59 13.85 -8.07
N LEU A 65 12.45 13.40 -8.60
CA LEU A 65 11.97 12.02 -8.39
C LEU A 65 12.96 10.99 -8.93
N SER A 66 13.57 11.26 -10.10
CA SER A 66 14.64 10.43 -10.66
C SER A 66 15.85 10.37 -9.73
N SER A 67 16.19 11.48 -9.06
CA SER A 67 17.28 11.50 -8.08
C SER A 67 16.95 10.64 -6.85
N VAL A 68 15.72 10.69 -6.35
CA VAL A 68 15.24 9.85 -5.24
C VAL A 68 15.30 8.38 -5.64
N ALA A 69 14.76 8.02 -6.81
CA ALA A 69 14.80 6.65 -7.33
C ALA A 69 16.23 6.12 -7.45
N LYS A 70 17.15 6.92 -8.01
CA LYS A 70 18.58 6.56 -8.13
C LYS A 70 19.25 6.36 -6.78
N ASN A 71 18.97 7.24 -5.81
CA ASN A 71 19.51 7.15 -4.45
C ASN A 71 19.03 5.88 -3.72
N LEU A 72 17.79 5.45 -4.00
CA LEU A 72 17.22 4.20 -3.49
C LEU A 72 17.70 2.96 -4.28
N GLY A 73 18.53 3.14 -5.31
CA GLY A 73 19.09 2.06 -6.12
C GLY A 73 18.19 1.57 -7.25
N LEU A 74 17.12 2.30 -7.59
CA LEU A 74 16.20 2.01 -8.69
C LEU A 74 16.75 2.56 -10.01
N LYS A 75 17.92 2.05 -10.44
CA LYS A 75 18.73 2.66 -11.52
C LYS A 75 18.05 2.69 -12.89
N ASN A 76 17.25 1.66 -13.20
CA ASN A 76 16.59 1.49 -14.48
C ASN A 76 15.10 1.89 -14.45
N CYS A 77 14.66 2.52 -13.36
CA CYS A 77 13.26 2.87 -13.14
C CYS A 77 12.93 4.20 -13.83
N GLN A 78 11.93 4.17 -14.72
CA GLN A 78 11.35 5.38 -15.30
C GLN A 78 10.50 6.09 -14.25
N THR A 79 10.63 7.40 -14.14
CA THR A 79 9.92 8.19 -13.13
C THR A 79 8.92 9.12 -13.78
N HIS A 80 7.69 9.14 -13.27
CA HIS A 80 6.60 9.98 -13.73
C HIS A 80 6.01 10.73 -12.53
N VAL A 81 6.03 12.06 -12.58
CA VAL A 81 5.28 12.92 -11.65
C VAL A 81 3.96 13.32 -12.31
N ILE A 82 2.86 13.14 -11.59
CA ILE A 82 1.53 13.58 -12.01
C ILE A 82 1.02 14.58 -10.98
N GLU A 83 0.75 15.79 -11.43
CA GLU A 83 0.03 16.78 -10.63
C GLU A 83 -1.46 16.45 -10.70
N ASP A 84 -2.02 16.03 -9.57
CA ASP A 84 -3.43 15.72 -9.45
C ASP A 84 -3.95 16.46 -8.21
N GLU A 85 -4.76 17.50 -8.41
CA GLU A 85 -5.27 18.36 -7.35
C GLU A 85 -6.19 17.62 -6.35
N ALA A 86 -6.67 16.41 -6.68
CA ALA A 86 -7.63 15.67 -5.86
C ALA A 86 -7.31 14.16 -5.72
N CYS A 87 -8.26 13.24 -5.89
CA CYS A 87 -7.97 11.81 -5.83
C CYS A 87 -7.04 11.44 -6.99
N SER A 88 -5.91 10.77 -6.69
CA SER A 88 -4.83 10.37 -7.62
C SER A 88 -5.22 9.28 -8.63
N VAL A 89 -6.41 9.42 -9.20
CA VAL A 89 -7.02 8.51 -10.17
C VAL A 89 -6.13 8.37 -11.40
N SER A 90 -5.53 9.48 -11.84
CA SER A 90 -4.69 9.52 -13.04
C SER A 90 -3.48 8.57 -12.95
N GLY A 91 -2.80 8.55 -11.80
CA GLY A 91 -1.64 7.66 -11.59
C GLY A 91 -2.02 6.20 -11.44
N LEU A 92 -3.15 5.92 -10.79
CA LEU A 92 -3.69 4.56 -10.70
C LEU A 92 -4.11 4.04 -12.06
N GLN A 93 -4.87 4.82 -12.83
CA GLN A 93 -5.27 4.50 -14.19
C GLN A 93 -4.04 4.21 -15.07
N MET A 94 -3.05 5.11 -15.06
CA MET A 94 -1.81 4.93 -15.82
C MET A 94 -1.13 3.60 -15.44
N SER A 95 -1.00 3.30 -14.15
CA SER A 95 -0.41 2.04 -13.66
C SER A 95 -1.15 0.81 -14.17
N LEU A 96 -2.48 0.81 -14.11
CA LEU A 96 -3.32 -0.31 -14.52
C LEU A 96 -3.29 -0.52 -16.04
N GLU A 97 -3.36 0.55 -16.83
CA GLU A 97 -3.27 0.47 -18.29
C GLU A 97 -1.91 -0.05 -18.77
N TYR A 98 -0.81 0.37 -18.13
CA TYR A 98 0.53 -0.15 -18.45
C TYR A 98 0.60 -1.66 -18.23
N LEU A 99 0.16 -2.13 -17.07
CA LEU A 99 0.19 -3.56 -16.72
C LEU A 99 -0.84 -4.39 -17.51
N GLN A 100 -1.87 -3.77 -18.09
CA GLN A 100 -2.78 -4.47 -18.99
C GLN A 100 -2.19 -4.72 -20.38
N ARG A 101 -1.29 -3.83 -20.86
CA ARG A 101 -0.65 -3.90 -22.17
C ARG A 101 0.52 -4.90 -22.24
N ASP A 102 0.63 -5.78 -21.24
CA ASP A 102 1.67 -6.81 -21.13
C ASP A 102 3.10 -6.27 -21.11
N GLU A 103 3.28 -5.06 -20.58
CA GLU A 103 4.61 -4.57 -20.26
C GLU A 103 5.14 -5.30 -19.02
N GLU A 104 6.15 -6.15 -19.21
CA GLU A 104 6.85 -6.80 -18.10
C GLU A 104 7.43 -5.74 -17.16
N GLY A 105 6.94 -5.70 -15.93
CA GLY A 105 7.49 -4.79 -14.95
C GLY A 105 6.78 -4.77 -13.61
N TRP A 106 7.46 -4.12 -12.68
CA TRP A 106 6.93 -3.76 -11.38
C TRP A 106 6.77 -2.24 -11.34
N ILE A 107 5.59 -1.78 -10.93
CA ILE A 107 5.24 -0.37 -10.80
C ILE A 107 5.12 -0.03 -9.33
N ILE A 108 5.75 1.07 -8.93
CA ILE A 108 5.46 1.73 -7.65
C ILE A 108 4.56 2.91 -7.96
N LEU A 109 3.35 2.91 -7.39
CA LEU A 109 2.46 4.06 -7.39
C LEU A 109 2.54 4.70 -6.01
N GLY A 110 2.94 5.96 -5.94
CA GLY A 110 3.01 6.74 -4.71
C GLY A 110 2.10 7.96 -4.78
N ASP A 111 1.60 8.37 -3.63
CA ASP A 111 0.87 9.61 -3.42
C ASP A 111 1.51 10.41 -2.29
N THR A 112 1.70 11.71 -2.49
CA THR A 112 2.01 12.67 -1.43
C THR A 112 0.94 13.75 -1.40
N ARG A 113 0.45 14.08 -0.20
CA ARG A 113 -0.49 15.18 0.00
C ARG A 113 -0.04 16.06 1.13
N THR A 114 -0.03 17.36 0.86
CA THR A 114 -0.12 18.38 1.89
C THR A 114 -1.61 18.54 2.22
N ASN A 115 -1.91 18.68 3.51
CA ASN A 115 -3.26 18.99 4.00
C ASN A 115 -4.32 17.88 4.09
N ILE A 116 -3.92 16.66 4.46
CA ILE A 116 -4.90 15.62 4.83
C ILE A 116 -5.55 16.01 6.17
N ASN A 117 -6.89 16.07 6.21
CA ASN A 117 -7.63 16.28 7.45
C ASN A 117 -7.58 15.01 8.31
N LYS A 118 -7.03 15.13 9.53
CA LYS A 118 -6.89 14.01 10.48
C LYS A 118 -8.22 13.36 10.89
N GLN A 119 -9.35 14.06 10.75
CA GLN A 119 -10.67 13.51 11.07
C GLN A 119 -11.22 12.57 9.98
N TYR A 120 -10.68 12.64 8.75
CA TYR A 120 -11.09 11.81 7.61
C TYR A 120 -10.19 10.59 7.38
N VAL A 121 -9.21 10.37 8.25
CA VAL A 121 -8.43 9.14 8.23
C VAL A 121 -9.39 7.98 8.50
N VAL A 122 -9.43 7.01 7.58
CA VAL A 122 -10.32 5.85 7.65
C VAL A 122 -10.31 5.29 9.08
N LYS A 123 -11.51 5.20 9.68
CA LYS A 123 -11.68 4.60 11.00
C LYS A 123 -11.13 3.17 10.92
N ASP A 124 -10.44 2.74 11.97
CA ASP A 124 -9.77 1.42 12.05
C ASP A 124 -8.47 1.32 11.24
N ILE A 125 -7.47 2.12 11.63
CA ILE A 125 -6.11 2.01 11.08
C ILE A 125 -5.48 0.69 11.54
N LEU A 126 -5.25 -0.22 10.61
CA LEU A 126 -4.53 -1.46 10.89
C LEU A 126 -3.03 -1.20 11.04
N ALA A 127 -2.40 -1.86 12.01
CA ALA A 127 -0.98 -1.68 12.28
C ALA A 127 -0.09 -2.02 11.05
N ASN A 128 -0.56 -2.95 10.22
CA ASN A 128 0.11 -3.40 8.99
C ASN A 128 0.08 -2.37 7.85
N GLU A 129 -0.83 -1.40 7.87
CA GLU A 129 -0.90 -0.33 6.87
C GLU A 129 0.25 0.68 7.04
N LEU A 130 0.68 0.88 8.28
CA LEU A 130 1.59 1.96 8.63
C LEU A 130 3.04 1.56 8.43
N ILE A 131 3.85 2.52 7.99
CA ILE A 131 5.30 2.41 8.05
C ILE A 131 5.81 2.61 9.48
N THR A 132 6.93 1.98 9.82
CA THR A 132 7.67 2.33 11.02
C THR A 132 8.51 3.57 10.72
N PRO A 133 8.29 4.72 11.37
CA PRO A 133 9.07 5.91 11.09
C PRO A 133 10.56 5.67 11.42
N PRO A 134 11.48 6.16 10.58
CA PRO A 134 12.91 6.16 10.87
C PRO A 134 13.21 6.73 12.27
N ALA A 135 14.13 6.12 13.01
CA ALA A 135 14.49 6.53 14.39
C ALA A 135 14.98 7.99 14.51
N THR A 136 15.32 8.64 13.39
CA THR A 136 15.75 10.04 13.31
C THR A 136 14.58 11.04 13.26
N LEU A 137 13.33 10.57 13.20
CA LEU A 137 12.12 11.37 13.12
C LEU A 137 11.30 11.26 14.41
N SER A 138 10.82 12.41 14.91
CA SER A 138 10.02 12.45 16.15
C SER A 138 8.55 12.16 15.86
N VAL A 139 8.00 11.16 16.55
CA VAL A 139 6.55 10.94 16.63
C VAL A 139 6.04 11.64 17.89
N ASN A 140 5.13 12.60 17.74
CA ASN A 140 4.47 13.19 18.90
C ASN A 140 3.43 12.21 19.45
N THR A 141 3.59 11.80 20.71
CA THR A 141 2.57 11.09 21.52
C THR A 141 1.59 12.06 22.21
N ALA A 142 1.43 13.28 21.69
CA ALA A 142 0.63 14.30 22.34
C ALA A 142 -0.87 13.94 22.33
N LYS A 143 -1.48 13.99 23.53
CA LYS A 143 -2.94 13.85 23.75
C LYS A 143 -3.73 14.67 22.73
N GLN A 144 -4.75 14.03 22.17
CA GLN A 144 -5.79 14.62 21.31
C GLN A 144 -6.16 16.03 21.82
N SER A 145 -5.68 17.06 21.14
CA SER A 145 -6.20 18.42 21.27
C SER A 145 -7.02 18.72 20.03
N SER A 146 -8.23 19.23 20.26
CA SER A 146 -9.36 19.31 19.33
C SER A 146 -9.26 20.42 18.29
N LEU A 147 -8.07 20.73 17.78
CA LEU A 147 -7.88 21.64 16.65
C LEU A 147 -7.59 20.84 15.37
N LEU A 148 -8.19 21.25 14.26
CA LEU A 148 -8.00 20.72 12.90
C LEU A 148 -6.51 20.86 12.49
N THR A 149 -5.65 19.96 12.97
CA THR A 149 -4.24 19.95 12.60
C THR A 149 -4.12 19.26 11.24
N VAL A 150 -3.94 20.08 10.23
CA VAL A 150 -3.55 19.72 8.87
C VAL A 150 -2.21 18.95 8.93
N SER A 151 -2.11 17.77 8.30
CA SER A 151 -0.87 16.98 8.25
C SER A 151 -0.53 16.58 6.82
N SER A 152 0.77 16.59 6.51
CA SER A 152 1.30 15.95 5.31
C SER A 152 1.22 14.43 5.48
N GLY A 153 0.87 13.73 4.41
CA GLY A 153 0.79 12.28 4.42
C GLY A 153 1.15 11.70 3.06
N ALA A 154 1.61 10.46 3.08
CA ALA A 154 1.96 9.76 1.87
C ALA A 154 1.58 8.28 1.95
N ALA A 155 1.23 7.71 0.80
CA ALA A 155 0.91 6.31 0.65
C ALA A 155 1.52 5.77 -0.63
N ALA A 156 1.82 4.48 -0.66
CA ALA A 156 2.34 3.84 -1.86
C ALA A 156 1.83 2.42 -1.99
N LEU A 157 1.68 2.00 -3.24
CA LEU A 157 1.30 0.67 -3.67
C LEU A 157 2.39 0.10 -4.57
N SER A 158 2.47 -1.21 -4.55
CA SER A 158 3.31 -1.98 -5.45
C SER A 158 2.43 -2.87 -6.32
N LEU A 159 2.49 -2.64 -7.63
CA LEU A 159 1.64 -3.26 -8.64
C LEU A 159 2.50 -4.04 -9.64
N THR A 160 2.05 -5.23 -10.02
CA THR A 160 2.68 -6.02 -11.07
C THR A 160 1.67 -6.99 -11.70
N THR A 161 2.13 -7.95 -12.48
CA THR A 161 1.30 -8.96 -13.16
C THR A 161 1.42 -10.32 -12.46
N ALA A 162 0.39 -11.16 -12.59
CA ALA A 162 0.42 -12.52 -12.04
C ALA A 162 1.60 -13.36 -12.59
N GLN A 163 2.01 -13.12 -13.84
CA GLN A 163 3.18 -13.76 -14.45
C GLN A 163 4.49 -13.41 -13.74
N MET A 164 4.66 -12.14 -13.36
CA MET A 164 5.82 -11.68 -12.59
C MET A 164 5.87 -12.32 -11.20
N LEU A 165 4.71 -12.50 -10.55
CA LEU A 165 4.64 -13.20 -9.28
C LEU A 165 5.08 -14.66 -9.38
N GLN A 166 4.67 -15.36 -10.43
CA GLN A 166 5.09 -16.74 -10.67
C GLN A 166 6.60 -16.82 -10.90
N ARG A 167 7.16 -15.91 -11.71
CA ARG A 167 8.61 -15.87 -12.00
C ARG A 167 9.44 -15.60 -10.74
N LEU A 168 8.99 -14.69 -9.89
CA LEU A 168 9.73 -14.24 -8.70
C LEU A 168 9.32 -14.96 -7.41
N GLN A 169 8.31 -15.84 -7.47
CA GLN A 169 7.75 -16.57 -6.33
C GLN A 169 7.30 -15.65 -5.19
N VAL A 170 6.61 -14.56 -5.54
CA VAL A 170 6.10 -13.55 -4.60
C VAL A 170 4.61 -13.74 -4.37
N GLN A 171 4.16 -13.61 -3.13
CA GLN A 171 2.75 -13.71 -2.78
C GLN A 171 2.03 -12.34 -2.93
N PRO A 172 0.89 -12.28 -3.64
CA PRO A 172 0.10 -11.05 -3.72
C PRO A 172 -0.65 -10.78 -2.42
N MET A 173 -0.96 -9.52 -2.15
CA MET A 173 -1.93 -9.11 -1.13
C MET A 173 -3.36 -9.03 -1.67
N ALA A 174 -3.51 -8.61 -2.93
CA ALA A 174 -4.79 -8.53 -3.59
C ALA A 174 -4.66 -8.71 -5.10
N VAL A 175 -5.73 -9.13 -5.74
CA VAL A 175 -5.84 -9.27 -7.19
C VAL A 175 -6.84 -8.23 -7.71
N VAL A 176 -6.47 -7.51 -8.76
CA VAL A 176 -7.41 -6.67 -9.50
C VAL A 176 -8.21 -7.58 -10.42
N ARG A 177 -9.48 -7.81 -10.07
CA ARG A 177 -10.39 -8.67 -10.85
C ARG A 177 -10.88 -7.95 -12.08
N GLU A 178 -11.33 -6.72 -11.91
CA GLU A 178 -11.86 -5.88 -12.97
C GLU A 178 -11.51 -4.43 -12.69
N PHE A 179 -11.33 -3.65 -13.75
CA PHE A 179 -11.38 -2.19 -13.65
C PHE A 179 -11.93 -1.60 -14.95
N PHE A 180 -12.61 -0.46 -14.82
CA PHE A 180 -13.24 0.26 -15.92
C PHE A 180 -13.08 1.75 -15.72
N ILE A 181 -13.05 2.50 -16.82
CA ILE A 181 -13.12 3.95 -16.80
C ILE A 181 -14.44 4.32 -17.46
N GLU A 182 -15.29 5.03 -16.73
CA GLU A 182 -16.61 5.43 -17.20
C GLU A 182 -16.75 6.95 -17.11
N LYS A 183 -17.67 7.51 -17.91
CA LYS A 183 -17.84 8.98 -17.99
C LYS A 183 -18.30 9.61 -16.68
N ASP A 184 -19.02 8.87 -15.86
CA ASP A 184 -19.57 9.34 -14.59
C ASP A 184 -19.86 8.15 -13.64
N ASN A 185 -20.15 8.46 -12.37
CA ASN A 185 -20.47 7.48 -11.35
C ASN A 185 -21.72 6.65 -11.68
N LYS A 186 -22.73 7.21 -12.37
CA LYS A 186 -23.98 6.50 -12.69
C LYS A 186 -23.72 5.40 -13.71
N GLN A 187 -22.91 5.68 -14.73
CA GLN A 187 -22.50 4.71 -15.74
C GLN A 187 -21.61 3.64 -15.14
N ALA A 188 -20.66 4.01 -14.27
CA ALA A 188 -19.84 3.08 -13.50
C ALA A 188 -20.71 2.10 -12.67
N ILE A 189 -21.64 2.62 -11.87
CA ILE A 189 -22.52 1.80 -11.02
C ILE A 189 -23.46 0.95 -11.88
N SER A 190 -24.04 1.50 -12.95
CA SER A 190 -24.93 0.75 -13.86
C SER A 190 -24.22 -0.39 -14.58
N ARG A 191 -22.95 -0.19 -14.95
CA ARG A 191 -22.13 -1.24 -15.55
C ARG A 191 -21.88 -2.37 -14.55
N LEU A 192 -21.64 -2.04 -13.29
CA LEU A 192 -21.48 -3.05 -12.25
C LEU A 192 -22.77 -3.77 -11.90
N ALA A 193 -23.92 -3.09 -11.93
CA ALA A 193 -25.21 -3.75 -11.75
C ALA A 193 -25.49 -4.81 -12.82
N LYS A 194 -24.84 -4.70 -13.98
CA LYS A 194 -24.90 -5.69 -15.06
C LYS A 194 -23.84 -6.77 -14.92
N SER A 195 -22.74 -6.52 -14.21
CA SER A 195 -21.77 -7.57 -13.89
C SER A 195 -22.33 -8.39 -12.73
N GLN A 196 -22.10 -9.71 -12.73
CA GLN A 196 -22.62 -10.62 -11.70
C GLN A 196 -21.84 -10.52 -10.38
N LEU A 197 -21.59 -9.29 -9.90
CA LEU A 197 -20.79 -9.02 -8.69
C LEU A 197 -21.65 -9.01 -7.42
N ASN A 198 -22.57 -9.97 -7.31
CA ASN A 198 -23.49 -10.11 -6.16
C ASN A 198 -22.77 -10.46 -4.83
N ALA A 199 -21.44 -10.57 -4.84
CA ALA A 199 -20.60 -11.01 -3.72
C ALA A 199 -19.59 -9.94 -3.26
N VAL A 200 -19.76 -8.67 -3.63
CA VAL A 200 -18.92 -7.58 -3.11
C VAL A 200 -19.21 -7.37 -1.62
N HIS A 201 -18.18 -7.51 -0.80
CA HIS A 201 -18.25 -7.37 0.64
C HIS A 201 -18.40 -5.91 1.08
N THR A 202 -17.60 -5.01 0.49
CA THR A 202 -17.62 -3.58 0.84
C THR A 202 -17.43 -2.70 -0.40
N TRP A 203 -18.07 -1.54 -0.36
CA TRP A 203 -18.05 -0.55 -1.44
C TRP A 203 -17.48 0.77 -0.95
N HIS A 204 -16.58 1.35 -1.72
CA HIS A 204 -15.98 2.65 -1.43
C HIS A 204 -16.25 3.60 -2.59
N LEU A 205 -17.00 4.67 -2.32
CA LEU A 205 -17.28 5.74 -3.27
C LEU A 205 -16.44 6.97 -2.92
N VAL A 206 -15.60 7.42 -3.83
CA VAL A 206 -14.84 8.67 -3.69
C VAL A 206 -15.47 9.72 -4.60
N THR A 207 -16.19 10.65 -4.00
CA THR A 207 -16.97 11.67 -4.71
C THR A 207 -16.79 13.05 -4.08
N PRO A 208 -16.98 14.14 -4.83
CA PRO A 208 -17.10 15.47 -4.24
C PRO A 208 -18.29 15.52 -3.26
N GLN A 209 -18.17 16.25 -2.13
CA GLN A 209 -19.20 16.34 -1.08
C GLN A 209 -20.61 16.73 -1.57
N GLN A 210 -20.71 17.37 -2.74
CA GLN A 210 -21.95 17.89 -3.30
C GLN A 210 -22.79 16.85 -4.07
N HIS A 211 -22.34 15.59 -4.20
CA HIS A 211 -23.04 14.57 -4.97
C HIS A 211 -23.30 13.27 -4.19
N HIS A 212 -24.31 13.27 -3.30
CA HIS A 212 -24.78 12.07 -2.59
C HIS A 212 -25.94 11.35 -3.32
N ASP A 213 -26.38 11.86 -4.47
CA ASP A 213 -27.55 11.34 -5.21
C ASP A 213 -27.38 9.86 -5.66
N TYR A 214 -26.15 9.36 -5.68
CA TYR A 214 -25.82 8.00 -6.14
C TYR A 214 -26.12 6.91 -5.11
N LEU A 215 -26.33 7.25 -3.83
CA LEU A 215 -26.66 6.27 -2.79
C LEU A 215 -27.95 5.52 -3.12
N SER A 216 -28.91 6.20 -3.75
CA SER A 216 -30.16 5.58 -4.21
C SER A 216 -29.94 4.45 -5.22
N MET A 217 -28.91 4.55 -6.07
CA MET A 217 -28.56 3.52 -7.06
C MET A 217 -27.84 2.31 -6.44
N LEU A 218 -27.20 2.49 -5.28
CA LEU A 218 -26.57 1.39 -4.55
C LEU A 218 -27.58 0.53 -3.78
N ILE A 219 -28.75 1.08 -3.43
CA ILE A 219 -29.82 0.31 -2.77
C ILE A 219 -30.25 -0.87 -3.65
N ASP A 220 -30.30 -0.66 -4.97
CA ASP A 220 -30.67 -1.69 -5.96
C ASP A 220 -29.62 -2.81 -6.08
N LEU A 221 -28.39 -2.58 -5.60
CA LEU A 221 -27.28 -3.54 -5.64
C LEU A 221 -27.22 -4.46 -4.40
N ASN A 222 -28.17 -4.37 -3.47
CA ASN A 222 -28.22 -5.14 -2.21
C ASN A 222 -26.87 -5.11 -1.46
N VAL A 223 -26.30 -3.91 -1.35
CA VAL A 223 -24.98 -3.71 -0.75
C VAL A 223 -25.10 -3.63 0.76
N ASN A 224 -24.36 -4.50 1.47
CA ASN A 224 -24.39 -4.54 2.93
C ASN A 224 -23.48 -3.50 3.59
N ASP A 225 -22.43 -3.05 2.91
CA ASP A 225 -21.43 -2.14 3.47
C ASP A 225 -20.96 -1.12 2.42
N VAL A 226 -21.27 0.15 2.65
CA VAL A 226 -20.97 1.27 1.75
C VAL A 226 -20.30 2.39 2.53
N HIS A 227 -19.13 2.81 2.07
CA HIS A 227 -18.35 3.91 2.60
C HIS A 227 -18.20 5.01 1.56
N THR A 228 -18.48 6.26 1.95
CA THR A 228 -18.28 7.44 1.10
C THR A 228 -17.10 8.26 1.58
N HIS A 229 -16.28 8.73 0.66
CA HIS A 229 -15.08 9.51 0.92
C HIS A 229 -15.09 10.78 0.08
N ASP A 230 -14.61 11.87 0.67
CA ASP A 230 -14.42 13.12 -0.05
C ASP A 230 -13.16 13.04 -0.92
N VAL A 231 -13.31 13.31 -2.21
CA VAL A 231 -12.23 13.33 -3.21
C VAL A 231 -11.08 14.28 -2.86
N GLN A 232 -11.33 15.29 -2.02
CA GLN A 232 -10.28 16.21 -1.55
C GLN A 232 -9.53 15.69 -0.32
N GLN A 233 -10.04 14.67 0.37
CA GLN A 233 -9.52 14.20 1.65
C GLN A 233 -8.86 12.82 1.57
N ILE A 234 -9.06 12.07 0.48
CA ILE A 234 -8.47 10.75 0.27
C ILE A 234 -7.83 10.63 -1.11
N THR A 235 -6.70 9.92 -1.18
CA THR A 235 -6.06 9.56 -2.44
C THR A 235 -6.30 8.11 -2.79
N ALA A 236 -6.06 7.74 -4.05
CA ALA A 236 -6.21 6.37 -4.51
C ALA A 236 -5.30 5.42 -3.71
N SER A 237 -4.02 5.74 -3.52
CA SER A 237 -3.09 4.88 -2.79
C SER A 237 -3.42 4.78 -1.29
N HIS A 238 -3.93 5.84 -0.66
CA HIS A 238 -4.36 5.77 0.74
C HIS A 238 -5.55 4.81 0.90
N LEU A 239 -6.58 4.98 0.07
CA LEU A 239 -7.78 4.15 0.12
C LEU A 239 -7.46 2.70 -0.21
N LEU A 240 -6.72 2.46 -1.30
CA LEU A 240 -6.32 1.13 -1.71
C LEU A 240 -5.42 0.45 -0.68
N THR A 241 -4.53 1.19 0.00
CA THR A 241 -3.75 0.64 1.10
C THR A 241 -4.68 0.10 2.18
N HIS A 242 -5.61 0.92 2.65
CA HIS A 242 -6.55 0.48 3.68
C HIS A 242 -7.35 -0.75 3.25
N ILE A 243 -7.97 -0.72 2.07
CA ILE A 243 -8.82 -1.81 1.57
C ILE A 243 -8.04 -3.11 1.41
N VAL A 244 -6.82 -3.05 0.84
CA VAL A 244 -5.98 -4.23 0.64
C VAL A 244 -5.58 -4.87 1.96
N HIS A 245 -5.49 -4.11 3.06
CA HIS A 245 -5.25 -4.65 4.39
C HIS A 245 -6.53 -5.14 5.07
N ALA A 246 -7.60 -4.35 5.05
CA ALA A 246 -8.84 -4.54 5.80
C ALA A 246 -9.82 -5.56 5.22
N LEU A 247 -9.80 -5.80 3.91
CA LEU A 247 -10.70 -6.79 3.30
C LEU A 247 -10.49 -8.19 3.90
N PRO A 248 -11.57 -8.90 4.29
CA PRO A 248 -11.49 -10.29 4.70
C PRO A 248 -10.97 -11.20 3.57
N ALA A 249 -10.30 -12.28 3.93
CA ALA A 249 -9.69 -13.21 2.99
C ALA A 249 -10.70 -13.75 1.96
N GLY A 250 -10.35 -13.66 0.67
CA GLY A 250 -11.19 -14.16 -0.44
C GLY A 250 -12.43 -13.33 -0.75
N THR A 251 -12.65 -12.21 -0.05
CA THR A 251 -13.76 -11.30 -0.34
C THR A 251 -13.40 -10.23 -1.35
N LEU A 252 -14.43 -9.67 -1.98
CA LEU A 252 -14.31 -8.61 -2.98
C LEU A 252 -14.59 -7.24 -2.36
N GLY A 253 -13.75 -6.26 -2.66
CA GLY A 253 -14.00 -4.84 -2.41
C GLY A 253 -14.14 -4.08 -3.72
N CYS A 254 -15.15 -3.23 -3.83
CA CYS A 254 -15.36 -2.38 -5.00
C CYS A 254 -15.06 -0.92 -4.68
N ILE A 255 -14.32 -0.24 -5.54
CA ILE A 255 -13.99 1.17 -5.39
C ILE A 255 -14.35 1.92 -6.67
N CYS A 256 -15.15 2.99 -6.56
CA CYS A 256 -15.33 3.98 -7.63
C CYS A 256 -14.72 5.30 -7.18
N MET A 257 -13.77 5.80 -7.96
CA MET A 257 -13.10 7.07 -7.71
C MET A 257 -13.37 8.02 -8.85
N GLN A 258 -14.00 9.16 -8.55
CA GLN A 258 -14.22 10.20 -9.52
C GLN A 258 -12.97 11.08 -9.68
N SER A 259 -12.53 11.26 -10.92
CA SER A 259 -11.52 12.25 -11.29
C SER A 259 -12.13 13.65 -11.26
N THR A 260 -11.51 14.57 -10.52
CA THR A 260 -12.01 15.95 -10.43
C THR A 260 -11.79 16.74 -11.70
N ASN A 261 -10.76 16.40 -12.48
CA ASN A 261 -10.34 17.20 -13.64
C ASN A 261 -11.09 16.83 -14.91
N ARG A 262 -11.49 15.56 -15.04
CA ARG A 262 -12.11 15.01 -16.26
C ARG A 262 -13.56 14.60 -16.07
N GLY A 263 -14.00 14.42 -14.81
CA GLY A 263 -15.35 13.97 -14.47
C GLY A 263 -15.57 12.46 -14.65
N ASP A 264 -14.63 11.73 -15.23
CA ASP A 264 -14.66 10.27 -15.36
C ASP A 264 -14.54 9.58 -13.99
N CYS A 265 -15.14 8.40 -13.82
CA CYS A 265 -14.91 7.51 -12.68
C CYS A 265 -14.03 6.34 -13.10
N LEU A 266 -12.96 6.10 -12.35
CA LEU A 266 -12.26 4.83 -12.34
C LEU A 266 -12.94 3.90 -11.35
N LEU A 267 -13.37 2.77 -11.85
CA LEU A 267 -13.90 1.69 -11.06
C LEU A 267 -12.91 0.55 -10.98
N ILE A 268 -12.68 0.00 -9.80
CA ILE A 268 -11.79 -1.14 -9.58
C ILE A 268 -12.41 -2.13 -8.59
N VAL A 269 -12.33 -3.42 -8.92
CA VAL A 269 -12.76 -4.54 -8.07
C VAL A 269 -11.52 -5.31 -7.63
N LEU A 270 -11.32 -5.38 -6.33
CA LEU A 270 -10.20 -6.06 -5.70
C LEU A 270 -10.68 -7.30 -4.99
N GLU A 271 -9.91 -8.38 -5.10
CA GLU A 271 -10.06 -9.54 -4.23
C GLU A 271 -8.88 -9.62 -3.27
N LYS A 272 -9.15 -9.75 -1.98
CA LYS A 272 -8.12 -10.02 -0.99
C LYS A 272 -7.57 -11.43 -1.19
N VAL A 273 -6.26 -11.52 -1.40
CA VAL A 273 -5.56 -12.81 -1.42
C VAL A 273 -4.80 -13.00 -0.13
N VAL A 274 -5.05 -14.12 0.52
CA VAL A 274 -4.28 -14.58 1.67
C VAL A 274 -3.57 -15.88 1.27
N PRO A 275 -2.23 -15.93 1.32
CA PRO A 275 -1.50 -17.15 0.98
C PRO A 275 -1.85 -18.26 1.97
N ARG A 276 -2.59 -19.26 1.47
CA ARG A 276 -2.94 -20.47 2.23
C ARG A 276 -1.75 -21.41 2.28
N SER A 277 -1.56 -22.00 3.45
CA SER A 277 -0.64 -23.11 3.67
C SER A 277 -1.46 -24.27 4.22
N GLU A 278 -1.26 -25.48 3.69
CA GLU A 278 -1.84 -26.71 4.25
C GLU A 278 -1.23 -27.05 5.64
N ASN A 279 -0.09 -26.43 5.95
CA ASN A 279 0.63 -26.55 7.22
C ASN A 279 0.55 -25.25 8.03
N LEU A 280 1.19 -25.24 9.20
CA LEU A 280 1.38 -24.03 9.98
C LEU A 280 1.95 -22.88 9.11
N PRO A 281 1.52 -21.63 9.35
CA PRO A 281 2.08 -20.47 8.65
C PRO A 281 3.60 -20.39 8.79
N GLN A 282 4.31 -20.05 7.72
CA GLN A 282 5.77 -19.90 7.73
C GLN A 282 6.17 -18.47 8.10
N LEU A 283 6.91 -18.32 9.18
CA LEU A 283 7.53 -17.07 9.61
C LEU A 283 9.00 -17.05 9.16
N THR A 284 9.35 -16.16 8.25
CA THR A 284 10.73 -15.99 7.77
C THR A 284 11.39 -14.81 8.47
N LEU A 285 12.46 -15.08 9.22
CA LEU A 285 13.29 -14.09 9.90
C LEU A 285 14.58 -13.85 9.13
N TYR A 286 14.74 -12.63 8.60
CA TYR A 286 16.00 -12.15 8.05
C TYR A 286 16.88 -11.61 9.17
N THR A 287 18.07 -12.19 9.34
CA THR A 287 18.97 -11.97 10.48
C THR A 287 20.45 -12.02 10.06
N LYS A 288 21.37 -11.75 11.00
CA LYS A 288 22.83 -11.94 10.86
C LYS A 288 23.41 -12.44 12.19
N GLU A 289 24.66 -12.91 12.19
CA GLU A 289 25.33 -13.31 13.43
C GLU A 289 26.56 -12.42 13.76
N PRO A 290 26.67 -11.89 14.99
CA PRO A 290 25.68 -11.85 16.06
C PRO A 290 24.59 -10.78 15.82
N CYS A 291 23.38 -11.01 16.35
CA CYS A 291 22.29 -10.03 16.34
C CYS A 291 21.46 -10.07 17.65
N PRO A 292 21.74 -9.19 18.63
CA PRO A 292 20.98 -9.13 19.88
C PRO A 292 19.49 -8.84 19.68
N LEU A 293 19.15 -7.88 18.81
CA LEU A 293 17.74 -7.55 18.48
C LEU A 293 16.97 -8.74 17.91
N CYS A 294 17.66 -9.61 17.17
CA CYS A 294 17.06 -10.82 16.61
C CYS A 294 16.80 -11.86 17.70
N ALA A 295 17.73 -12.00 18.67
CA ALA A 295 17.53 -12.89 19.83
C ALA A 295 16.34 -12.43 20.71
N ASP A 296 16.22 -11.12 20.95
CA ASP A 296 15.09 -10.56 21.70
C ASP A 296 13.75 -10.80 21.00
N LEU A 297 13.70 -10.57 19.68
CA LEU A 297 12.51 -10.82 18.87
C LEU A 297 12.12 -12.30 18.85
N GLU A 298 13.09 -13.21 18.74
CA GLU A 298 12.84 -14.65 18.79
C GLU A 298 12.29 -15.08 20.15
N ALA A 299 12.83 -14.55 21.25
CA ALA A 299 12.32 -14.82 22.59
C ALA A 299 10.85 -14.39 22.74
N GLN A 300 10.50 -13.19 22.25
CA GLN A 300 9.11 -12.70 22.25
C GLN A 300 8.19 -13.61 21.42
N LEU A 301 8.63 -14.05 20.25
CA LEU A 301 7.87 -14.97 19.40
C LEU A 301 7.61 -16.32 20.09
N GLN A 302 8.63 -16.88 20.75
CA GLN A 302 8.48 -18.14 21.51
C GLN A 302 7.55 -17.96 22.71
N GLN A 303 7.63 -16.83 23.41
CA GLN A 303 6.81 -16.57 24.59
C GLN A 303 5.32 -16.43 24.25
N ASN A 304 4.99 -15.71 23.18
CA ASN A 304 3.63 -15.27 22.91
C ASN A 304 2.91 -16.05 21.79
N PHE A 305 3.66 -16.74 20.92
CA PHE A 305 3.14 -17.34 19.69
C PHE A 305 3.67 -18.75 19.38
N ALA A 306 4.32 -19.43 20.35
CA ALA A 306 4.84 -20.78 20.15
C ALA A 306 3.76 -21.76 19.63
N GLY A 307 4.16 -22.60 18.68
CA GLY A 307 3.28 -23.60 18.04
C GLY A 307 2.28 -23.03 17.03
N SER A 308 2.21 -21.71 16.84
CA SER A 308 1.29 -21.08 15.87
C SER A 308 1.90 -20.89 14.48
N PHE A 309 3.19 -21.19 14.29
CA PHE A 309 3.93 -21.00 13.04
C PHE A 309 5.18 -21.89 12.96
N GLU A 310 5.72 -22.04 11.75
CA GLU A 310 7.04 -22.60 11.48
C GLU A 310 8.08 -21.50 11.24
N MET A 311 9.19 -21.51 11.98
CA MET A 311 10.24 -20.50 11.85
C MET A 311 11.29 -20.89 10.81
N LYS A 312 11.60 -19.98 9.90
CA LYS A 312 12.71 -20.07 8.94
C LYS A 312 13.66 -18.89 9.10
N LYS A 313 14.93 -19.17 9.37
CA LYS A 313 15.97 -18.12 9.44
C LYS A 313 16.71 -17.96 8.12
N VAL A 314 16.88 -16.72 7.69
CA VAL A 314 17.69 -16.34 6.52
C VAL A 314 18.80 -15.41 6.99
N PHE A 315 20.02 -15.93 6.99
CA PHE A 315 21.22 -15.18 7.34
C PHE A 315 21.66 -14.33 6.15
N ILE A 316 21.47 -13.02 6.24
CA ILE A 316 21.67 -12.09 5.13
C ILE A 316 23.15 -11.86 4.79
N ASP A 317 24.05 -12.16 5.72
CA ASP A 317 25.51 -12.07 5.59
C ASP A 317 26.13 -13.22 4.78
N ARG A 318 25.36 -14.27 4.48
CA ARG A 318 25.80 -15.37 3.62
C ARG A 318 25.85 -14.97 2.14
N LYS A 319 26.80 -15.53 1.39
CA LYS A 319 27.07 -15.18 -0.02
C LYS A 319 25.86 -15.39 -0.93
N GLU A 320 25.09 -16.44 -0.69
CA GLU A 320 23.86 -16.76 -1.40
C GLU A 320 22.73 -15.73 -1.15
N ASN A 321 22.81 -14.96 -0.07
CA ASN A 321 21.79 -14.02 0.38
C ASN A 321 22.18 -12.54 0.19
N VAL A 322 23.20 -12.24 -0.62
CA VAL A 322 23.69 -10.87 -0.86
C VAL A 322 22.58 -9.90 -1.31
N ARG A 323 21.54 -10.40 -2.00
CA ARG A 323 20.37 -9.59 -2.34
C ARG A 323 19.65 -9.05 -1.10
N PHE A 324 19.48 -9.88 -0.07
CA PHE A 324 18.84 -9.52 1.19
C PHE A 324 19.76 -8.66 2.05
N LEU A 325 21.09 -8.86 1.96
CA LEU A 325 22.05 -7.93 2.57
C LEU A 325 21.85 -6.50 2.05
N ARG A 326 21.74 -6.35 0.72
CA ARG A 326 21.50 -5.04 0.08
C ARG A 326 20.13 -4.45 0.42
N LEU A 327 19.16 -5.28 0.82
CA LEU A 327 17.81 -4.83 1.14
C LEU A 327 17.63 -4.49 2.62
N PHE A 328 18.16 -5.33 3.52
CA PHE A 328 17.82 -5.33 4.94
C PHE A 328 19.00 -5.07 5.89
N ARG A 329 20.22 -4.78 5.41
CA ARG A 329 21.42 -4.61 6.28
C ARG A 329 21.22 -3.68 7.49
N ASN A 330 20.36 -2.68 7.35
CA ASN A 330 20.07 -1.67 8.37
C ASN A 330 18.70 -1.89 9.04
N ASP A 331 17.95 -2.89 8.60
CA ASP A 331 16.56 -3.11 8.98
C ASP A 331 16.32 -4.41 9.75
N ILE A 332 17.34 -5.26 9.88
CA ILE A 332 17.22 -6.49 10.66
C ILE A 332 16.95 -6.22 12.16
N PRO A 333 16.15 -7.08 12.83
CA PRO A 333 15.44 -8.23 12.28
C PRO A 333 14.29 -7.82 11.34
N VAL A 334 14.08 -8.58 10.26
CA VAL A 334 12.90 -8.39 9.37
C VAL A 334 12.09 -9.68 9.33
N LEU A 335 10.79 -9.58 9.56
CA LEU A 335 9.86 -10.70 9.56
C LEU A 335 8.92 -10.67 8.35
N PHE A 336 8.71 -11.85 7.77
CA PHE A 336 7.69 -12.11 6.76
C PHE A 336 6.82 -13.28 7.22
N LEU A 337 5.51 -13.18 7.03
CA LEU A 337 4.55 -14.27 7.26
C LEU A 337 4.02 -14.76 5.92
N ASN A 338 4.19 -16.04 5.61
CA ASN A 338 3.84 -16.65 4.32
C ASN A 338 4.34 -15.84 3.12
N GLY A 339 5.57 -15.31 3.19
CA GLY A 339 6.18 -14.53 2.12
C GLY A 339 5.68 -13.09 1.99
N GLN A 340 4.80 -12.62 2.88
CA GLN A 340 4.34 -11.23 2.94
C GLN A 340 4.96 -10.52 4.15
N PHE A 341 5.42 -9.28 3.96
CA PHE A 341 6.05 -8.50 5.02
C PHE A 341 5.16 -8.38 6.27
N LEU A 342 5.77 -8.47 7.45
CA LEU A 342 5.11 -8.32 8.75
C LEU A 342 5.66 -7.12 9.52
N CYS A 343 6.95 -7.13 9.85
CA CYS A 343 7.57 -6.04 10.58
C CYS A 343 9.10 -6.02 10.44
N MET A 344 9.73 -4.94 10.89
CA MET A 344 11.18 -4.79 10.97
C MET A 344 11.60 -4.14 12.29
N HIS A 345 12.85 -4.33 12.70
CA HIS A 345 13.48 -3.87 13.95
C HIS A 345 12.92 -4.44 15.26
N ARG A 346 11.59 -4.54 15.39
CA ARG A 346 10.85 -5.00 16.58
C ARG A 346 9.65 -5.85 16.17
N LEU A 347 9.26 -6.78 17.03
CA LEU A 347 8.03 -7.55 16.84
C LEU A 347 6.83 -6.60 16.94
N ASN A 348 5.94 -6.67 15.96
CA ASN A 348 4.62 -6.07 16.03
C ASN A 348 3.63 -7.18 16.36
N GLU A 349 3.33 -7.36 17.65
CA GLU A 349 2.48 -8.45 18.14
C GLU A 349 1.04 -8.33 17.65
N ASP A 350 0.50 -7.12 17.60
CA ASP A 350 -0.85 -6.85 17.11
C ASP A 350 -0.97 -7.25 15.64
N ALA A 351 -0.02 -6.78 14.82
CA ALA A 351 0.05 -7.17 13.41
C ALA A 351 0.18 -8.68 13.19
N LEU A 352 0.98 -9.37 14.01
CA LEU A 352 1.13 -10.83 13.88
C LEU A 352 -0.16 -11.55 14.27
N ARG A 353 -0.79 -11.14 15.37
CA ARG A 353 -2.05 -11.72 15.86
C ARG A 353 -3.16 -11.56 14.83
N GLU A 354 -3.35 -10.35 14.31
CA GLU A 354 -4.34 -10.06 13.26
C GLU A 354 -4.16 -10.99 12.05
N ARG A 355 -2.91 -11.19 11.60
CA ARG A 355 -2.64 -11.99 10.40
C ARG A 355 -2.73 -13.49 10.63
N LEU A 356 -2.41 -13.98 11.83
CA LEU A 356 -2.62 -15.38 12.20
C LEU A 356 -4.12 -15.69 12.37
N ASP A 357 -4.89 -14.76 12.92
CA ASP A 357 -6.34 -14.93 13.05
C ASP A 357 -7.04 -14.92 11.69
N ALA A 358 -6.58 -14.09 10.74
CA ALA A 358 -7.08 -14.08 9.36
C ALA A 358 -6.75 -15.34 8.52
N LEU A 359 -5.91 -16.24 9.04
CA LEU A 359 -5.55 -17.51 8.42
C LEU A 359 -6.38 -18.70 8.94
N LYS A 360 -7.13 -18.51 10.03
CA LYS A 360 -8.07 -19.50 10.57
C LYS A 360 -9.39 -19.42 9.83
#